data_AF-A0A6I4KQG1-F1
#
_entry.id   AF-A0A6I4KQG1-F1
#
_cell.length_a   1.000
_cell.length_b   1.000
_cell.length_c   1.000
_cell.angle_alpha   90.00
_cell.angle_beta   90.00
_cell.angle_gamma   90.00
#
_symmetry.space_group_name_H-M   'P 1'
#
loop_
_entity.id
_entity.type
_entity.pdbx_description
1 polymer ?
#
loop_
_entity_poly.entity_id
_entity_poly.type
_entity_poly.pdbx_seq_one_letter_code
_entity_poly.pdbx_strand_id
1 'polypeptide(L)'
;MIVVITFKRILFCALLMALLLVGLFAQQHRLFERAWYAALELYELRWGDKPSMRLNDYRVVIEAKQVEGLEELSALTYDPDRNSLFSVVRGPTRIIELSLEGELLREVALRGVSDPEAIEYVQRDTYVVADEQDQRLIKVVLSEGVDSVDVAGFQQLSLGIGLNGNKGFEGLAWDSERQRLLVAKERDPVRIFEIVGFPHVDAHKPLDLQVNIDTKRDARLFVRDLSSLDYDTSTGHLLALSHESYMVLEVDSKGKPVSRLSLLKGMQGLSKRVPQAEGVASDNAGNLYLISEPNLFYVFRKPAD
;
A
#
# COMPACT_ATOMS: atom_id res chain seq x y z
N MET A 1 -8.38 56.16 -20.52
CA MET A 1 -6.98 56.16 -20.06
C MET A 1 -6.42 54.76 -20.28
N ILE A 2 -5.69 54.53 -21.37
CA ILE A 2 -5.14 53.22 -21.71
C ILE A 2 -3.96 52.98 -20.77
N VAL A 3 -4.07 51.99 -19.88
CA VAL A 3 -2.97 51.58 -19.01
C VAL A 3 -1.91 50.95 -19.91
N VAL A 4 -0.86 51.70 -20.24
CA VAL A 4 0.32 51.17 -20.92
C VAL A 4 1.06 50.30 -19.90
N ILE A 5 0.75 49.00 -19.89
CA ILE A 5 1.51 48.03 -19.11
C ILE A 5 2.89 47.95 -19.75
N THR A 6 3.90 48.49 -19.09
CA THR A 6 5.29 48.42 -19.55
C THR A 6 5.73 46.96 -19.64
N PHE A 7 6.51 46.61 -20.68
CA PHE A 7 7.03 45.26 -20.92
C PHE A 7 7.66 44.63 -19.66
N LYS A 8 8.35 45.44 -18.83
CA LYS A 8 8.90 45.03 -17.53
C LYS A 8 7.84 44.53 -16.53
N ARG A 9 6.65 45.14 -16.50
CA ARG A 9 5.54 44.71 -15.64
C ARG A 9 4.93 43.40 -16.13
N ILE A 10 4.83 43.21 -17.45
CA ILE A 10 4.38 41.94 -18.04
C ILE A 10 5.36 40.82 -17.67
N LEU A 11 6.67 41.07 -17.83
CA LEU A 11 7.70 40.09 -17.48
C LEU A 11 7.69 39.77 -15.98
N PHE A 12 7.49 40.77 -15.13
CA PHE A 12 7.39 40.57 -13.69
C PHE A 12 6.14 39.74 -13.30
N CYS A 13 4.98 40.04 -13.88
CA CYS A 13 3.77 39.25 -13.65
C CYS A 13 3.92 37.81 -14.18
N ALA A 14 4.55 37.62 -15.34
CA ALA A 14 4.83 36.30 -15.88
C ALA A 14 5.78 35.50 -14.98
N LEU A 15 6.82 36.14 -14.43
CA LEU A 15 7.72 35.52 -13.45
C LEU A 15 6.98 35.13 -12.16
N LEU A 16 6.14 36.01 -11.61
CA LEU A 16 5.33 35.70 -10.44
C LEU A 16 4.36 34.53 -10.70
N MET A 17 3.73 34.50 -11.87
CA MET A 17 2.85 33.40 -12.28
C MET A 17 3.64 32.10 -12.44
N ALA A 18 4.82 32.13 -13.05
CA ALA A 18 5.70 30.98 -13.16
C ALA A 18 6.13 30.45 -11.78
N LEU A 19 6.51 31.34 -10.86
CA LEU A 19 6.85 30.98 -9.47
C LEU A 19 5.65 30.39 -8.72
N LEU A 20 4.45 30.96 -8.90
CA LEU A 20 3.22 30.41 -8.34
C LEU A 20 2.94 29.01 -8.87
N LEU A 21 3.05 28.80 -10.19
CA LEU A 21 2.85 27.49 -10.81
C LEU A 21 3.89 26.46 -10.34
N VAL A 22 5.16 26.86 -10.21
CA VAL A 22 6.22 26.01 -9.64
C VAL A 22 5.94 25.69 -8.18
N GLY A 23 5.48 26.66 -7.38
CA GLY A 23 5.09 26.45 -5.98
C GLY A 23 3.89 25.51 -5.83
N LEU A 24 2.85 25.68 -6.66
CA LEU A 24 1.69 24.80 -6.71
C LEU A 24 2.08 23.39 -7.16
N PHE A 25 2.93 23.26 -8.18
CA PHE A 25 3.48 21.98 -8.62
C PHE A 25 4.29 21.31 -7.49
N ALA A 26 5.16 22.06 -6.82
CA ALA A 26 5.95 21.55 -5.71
C ALA A 26 5.08 21.11 -4.53
N GLN A 27 4.03 21.87 -4.20
CA GLN A 27 3.05 21.50 -3.17
C GLN A 27 2.24 20.26 -3.55
N GLN A 28 1.72 20.20 -4.78
CA GLN A 28 0.92 19.08 -5.29
C GLN A 28 1.72 17.78 -5.35
N HIS A 29 3.00 17.86 -5.70
CA HIS A 29 3.92 16.73 -5.71
C HIS A 29 4.65 16.52 -4.36
N ARG A 30 4.27 17.28 -3.33
CA ARG A 30 4.82 17.23 -1.97
C ARG A 30 6.35 17.29 -1.94
N LEU A 31 6.93 18.06 -2.85
CA LEU A 31 8.38 18.17 -3.05
C LEU A 31 9.07 18.83 -1.86
N PHE A 32 8.39 19.76 -1.18
CA PHE A 32 8.92 20.39 0.03
C PHE A 32 9.02 19.39 1.17
N GLU A 33 7.96 18.60 1.40
CA GLU A 33 7.96 17.54 2.39
C GLU A 33 9.01 16.49 2.04
N ARG A 34 9.08 16.05 0.78
CA ARG A 34 10.10 15.08 0.33
C ARG A 34 11.53 15.59 0.51
N ALA A 35 11.81 16.85 0.20
CA ALA A 35 13.12 17.45 0.39
C ALA A 35 13.45 17.62 1.88
N TRP A 36 12.47 18.04 2.68
CA TRP A 36 12.61 18.15 4.13
C TRP A 36 12.83 16.79 4.79
N TYR A 37 12.08 15.76 4.39
CA TYR A 37 12.26 14.40 4.87
C TYR A 37 13.57 13.80 4.38
N ALA A 38 14.02 14.04 3.15
CA ALA A 38 15.34 13.60 2.72
C ALA A 38 16.46 14.24 3.56
N ALA A 39 16.29 15.50 3.98
CA ALA A 39 17.20 16.16 4.91
C ALA A 39 17.13 15.58 6.34
N LEU A 40 15.94 15.22 6.81
CA LEU A 40 15.75 14.51 8.09
C LEU A 40 16.27 13.07 8.05
N GLU A 41 16.11 12.37 6.94
CA GLU A 41 16.60 11.02 6.68
C GLU A 41 18.13 11.01 6.76
N LEU A 42 18.80 11.98 6.13
CA LEU A 42 20.25 12.23 6.28
C LEU A 42 20.68 12.51 7.74
N TYR A 43 19.79 13.11 8.54
CA TYR A 43 20.05 13.40 9.95
C TYR A 43 19.82 12.17 10.85
N GLU A 44 18.71 11.43 10.68
CA GLU A 44 18.40 10.22 11.44
C GLU A 44 19.33 9.05 11.09
N LEU A 45 19.79 8.93 9.84
CA LEU A 45 20.81 7.96 9.41
C LEU A 45 22.14 8.11 10.17
N ARG A 46 22.39 9.28 10.78
CA ARG A 46 23.58 9.58 11.59
C ARG A 46 23.38 9.41 13.10
N TRP A 47 22.14 9.30 13.60
CA TRP A 47 21.86 9.44 15.04
C TRP A 47 20.67 8.62 15.60
N GLY A 48 20.02 7.73 14.84
CA GLY A 48 18.82 7.01 15.26
C GLY A 48 19.04 5.53 15.65
N ASP A 49 18.85 5.19 16.93
CA ASP A 49 18.81 3.80 17.46
C ASP A 49 17.40 3.16 17.41
N LYS A 50 16.53 3.58 16.48
CA LYS A 50 15.17 3.03 16.42
C LYS A 50 15.12 1.78 15.55
N PRO A 51 14.28 0.77 15.91
CA PRO A 51 13.97 -0.32 14.99
C PRO A 51 13.41 0.29 13.70
N SER A 52 13.99 -0.06 12.56
CA SER A 52 13.54 0.36 11.25
C SER A 52 13.96 -0.69 10.24
N MET A 53 13.12 -0.90 9.23
CA MET A 53 13.47 -1.73 8.10
C MET A 53 14.62 -1.12 7.31
N ARG A 54 14.87 0.19 7.37
CA ARG A 54 15.90 0.90 6.57
C ARG A 54 15.71 0.66 5.08
N LEU A 55 14.51 0.99 4.58
CA LEU A 55 14.09 0.75 3.21
C LEU A 55 15.02 1.35 2.14
N ASN A 56 15.80 2.37 2.50
CA ASN A 56 16.81 3.00 1.65
C ASN A 56 17.99 2.06 1.31
N ASP A 57 18.23 1.03 2.12
CA ASP A 57 19.34 0.07 1.95
C ASP A 57 18.96 -1.12 1.04
N TYR A 58 17.68 -1.26 0.69
CA TYR A 58 17.19 -2.35 -0.16
C TYR A 58 17.64 -2.20 -1.61
N ARG A 59 17.89 -3.35 -2.25
CA ARG A 59 18.20 -3.47 -3.68
C ARG A 59 17.30 -4.50 -4.34
N VAL A 60 16.87 -4.21 -5.56
CA VAL A 60 16.11 -5.13 -6.38
C VAL A 60 16.98 -6.35 -6.72
N VAL A 61 16.42 -7.55 -6.55
CA VAL A 61 17.05 -8.83 -6.91
C VAL A 61 16.24 -9.59 -7.96
N ILE A 62 14.92 -9.35 -8.02
CA ILE A 62 14.06 -9.71 -9.14
C ILE A 62 13.40 -8.43 -9.62
N GLU A 63 13.64 -8.04 -10.87
CA GLU A 63 13.10 -6.81 -11.45
C GLU A 63 12.10 -7.16 -12.56
N ALA A 64 10.86 -6.70 -12.42
CA ALA A 64 9.83 -6.74 -13.45
C ALA A 64 9.62 -8.14 -14.07
N LYS A 65 9.67 -9.20 -13.25
CA LYS A 65 9.35 -10.56 -13.70
C LYS A 65 7.86 -10.61 -14.03
N GLN A 66 7.52 -10.98 -15.25
CA GLN A 66 6.12 -11.16 -15.61
C GLN A 66 5.58 -12.45 -14.96
N VAL A 67 4.45 -12.35 -14.27
CA VAL A 67 3.72 -13.52 -13.78
C VAL A 67 2.80 -14.00 -14.90
N GLU A 68 3.11 -15.17 -15.44
CA GLU A 68 2.40 -15.72 -16.60
C GLU A 68 0.94 -16.08 -16.28
N GLY A 69 0.03 -15.93 -17.27
CA GLY A 69 -1.37 -16.32 -17.14
C GLY A 69 -2.28 -15.33 -16.37
N LEU A 70 -1.75 -14.18 -15.97
CA LEU A 70 -2.47 -13.15 -15.22
C LEU A 70 -2.64 -11.86 -16.02
N GLU A 71 -3.79 -11.19 -15.86
CA GLU A 71 -4.11 -9.94 -16.55
C GLU A 71 -3.83 -8.74 -15.65
N GLU A 72 -4.58 -8.55 -14.57
CA GLU A 72 -4.47 -7.41 -13.65
C GLU A 72 -4.33 -7.91 -12.22
N LEU A 73 -3.09 -7.87 -11.69
CA LEU A 73 -2.78 -8.15 -10.29
C LEU A 73 -3.09 -6.94 -9.41
N SER A 74 -3.84 -7.14 -8.33
CA SER A 74 -4.06 -6.13 -7.28
C SER A 74 -3.78 -6.72 -5.90
N ALA A 75 -3.16 -5.90 -5.04
CA ALA A 75 -2.71 -6.22 -3.68
C ALA A 75 -1.79 -7.43 -3.51
N LEU A 76 -1.09 -7.46 -2.38
CA LEU A 76 -0.17 -8.52 -2.03
C LEU A 76 -0.13 -8.69 -0.52
N THR A 77 -0.21 -9.92 -0.04
CA THR A 77 0.00 -10.26 1.36
C THR A 77 0.90 -11.48 1.46
N TYR A 78 1.72 -11.56 2.51
CA TYR A 78 2.50 -12.76 2.81
C TYR A 78 1.72 -13.68 3.76
N ASP A 79 1.69 -14.96 3.43
CA ASP A 79 1.18 -16.01 4.32
C ASP A 79 2.38 -16.76 4.97
N PRO A 80 2.64 -16.56 6.27
CA PRO A 80 3.73 -17.21 6.98
C PRO A 80 3.51 -18.71 7.23
N ASP A 81 2.26 -19.20 7.23
CA ASP A 81 1.97 -20.63 7.39
C ASP A 81 2.32 -21.42 6.12
N ARG A 82 2.12 -20.81 4.94
CA ARG A 82 2.42 -21.41 3.63
C ARG A 82 3.77 -21.02 3.06
N ASN A 83 4.38 -19.96 3.60
CA ASN A 83 5.58 -19.32 3.08
C ASN A 83 5.43 -18.93 1.59
N SER A 84 4.30 -18.32 1.26
CA SER A 84 3.90 -17.92 -0.08
C SER A 84 3.19 -16.56 -0.02
N LEU A 85 2.95 -15.96 -1.19
CA LEU A 85 2.26 -14.68 -1.32
C LEU A 85 0.85 -14.90 -1.86
N PHE A 86 -0.10 -14.09 -1.44
CA PHE A 86 -1.46 -14.09 -1.95
C PHE A 86 -1.79 -12.73 -2.56
N SER A 87 -2.58 -12.76 -3.63
CA SER A 87 -3.01 -11.59 -4.40
C SER A 87 -4.41 -11.82 -4.97
N VAL A 88 -5.05 -10.76 -5.47
CA VAL A 88 -6.34 -10.84 -6.17
C VAL A 88 -6.17 -10.41 -7.63
N VAL A 89 -7.06 -10.92 -8.48
CA VAL A 89 -7.09 -10.60 -9.91
C VAL A 89 -8.50 -10.20 -10.32
N ARG A 90 -8.64 -9.07 -11.01
CA ARG A 90 -9.93 -8.47 -11.40
C ARG A 90 -10.65 -9.15 -12.58
N GLY A 91 -9.95 -9.89 -13.45
CA GLY A 91 -10.49 -10.55 -14.66
C GLY A 91 -11.61 -11.58 -14.38
N PRO A 92 -11.49 -12.89 -14.66
CA PRO A 92 -12.28 -13.82 -13.88
C PRO A 92 -11.83 -13.70 -12.41
N THR A 93 -12.64 -13.07 -11.57
CA THR A 93 -12.32 -12.76 -10.15
C THR A 93 -11.78 -13.99 -9.44
N ARG A 94 -10.54 -13.91 -8.98
CA ARG A 94 -9.83 -15.02 -8.32
C ARG A 94 -8.84 -14.51 -7.29
N ILE A 95 -8.62 -15.33 -6.28
CA ILE A 95 -7.47 -15.23 -5.40
C ILE A 95 -6.40 -16.15 -5.97
N ILE A 96 -5.16 -15.70 -5.98
CA ILE A 96 -4.02 -16.49 -6.43
C ILE A 96 -3.00 -16.63 -5.30
N GLU A 97 -2.24 -17.72 -5.37
CA GLU A 97 -1.07 -17.96 -4.53
C GLU A 97 0.18 -17.94 -5.42
N LEU A 98 1.19 -17.17 -5.02
CA LEU A 98 2.47 -17.02 -5.69
C LEU A 98 3.60 -17.53 -4.80
N SER A 99 4.64 -18.11 -5.40
CA SER A 99 5.90 -18.33 -4.69
C SER A 99 6.60 -17.00 -4.38
N LEU A 100 7.61 -17.05 -3.50
CA LEU A 100 8.46 -15.88 -3.21
C LEU A 100 9.30 -15.46 -4.43
N GLU A 101 9.38 -16.31 -5.45
CA GLU A 101 10.03 -16.04 -6.73
C GLU A 101 9.05 -15.55 -7.80
N GLY A 102 7.76 -15.38 -7.48
CA GLY A 102 6.73 -14.88 -8.39
C GLY A 102 6.24 -15.93 -9.39
N GLU A 103 6.19 -17.21 -8.99
CA GLU A 103 5.59 -18.29 -9.77
C GLU A 103 4.17 -18.56 -9.29
N LEU A 104 3.23 -18.76 -10.21
CA LEU A 104 1.84 -19.07 -9.87
C LEU A 104 1.74 -20.50 -9.33
N LEU A 105 1.27 -20.65 -8.09
CA LEU A 105 1.14 -21.93 -7.40
C LEU A 105 -0.30 -22.45 -7.41
N ARG A 106 -1.28 -21.56 -7.24
CA ARG A 106 -2.69 -21.92 -7.09
C ARG A 106 -3.59 -20.77 -7.52
N GLU A 107 -4.77 -21.13 -8.03
CA GLU A 107 -5.86 -20.20 -8.28
C GLU A 107 -7.12 -20.69 -7.54
N VAL A 108 -7.87 -19.75 -6.98
CA VAL A 108 -9.15 -20.00 -6.29
C VAL A 108 -10.17 -19.01 -6.84
N ALA A 109 -11.23 -19.52 -7.49
CA ALA A 109 -12.28 -18.66 -8.01
C ALA A 109 -12.99 -17.93 -6.86
N LEU A 110 -13.12 -16.60 -6.96
CA LEU A 110 -13.74 -15.77 -5.93
C LEU A 110 -15.09 -15.27 -6.44
N ARG A 111 -16.18 -15.79 -5.85
CA ARG A 111 -17.55 -15.45 -6.24
C ARG A 111 -18.17 -14.50 -5.23
N GLY A 112 -18.97 -13.57 -5.76
CA GLY A 112 -19.69 -12.58 -4.96
C GLY A 112 -18.84 -11.39 -4.55
N VAL A 113 -17.67 -11.19 -5.17
CA VAL A 113 -16.84 -9.96 -5.08
C VAL A 113 -16.76 -9.36 -6.48
N SER A 114 -17.11 -8.09 -6.61
CA SER A 114 -17.20 -7.44 -7.91
C SER A 114 -15.89 -6.79 -8.35
N ASP A 115 -15.21 -6.11 -7.42
CA ASP A 115 -13.98 -5.39 -7.72
C ASP A 115 -12.96 -5.60 -6.59
N PRO A 116 -12.22 -6.73 -6.59
CA PRO A 116 -11.30 -7.05 -5.51
C PRO A 116 -10.03 -6.18 -5.60
N GLU A 117 -9.84 -5.30 -4.61
CA GLU A 117 -8.70 -4.38 -4.59
C GLU A 117 -7.67 -4.66 -3.50
N ALA A 118 -8.05 -5.41 -2.48
CA ALA A 118 -7.11 -5.76 -1.42
C ALA A 118 -7.33 -7.16 -0.89
N ILE A 119 -6.25 -7.79 -0.46
CA ILE A 119 -6.26 -9.05 0.29
C ILE A 119 -5.21 -8.99 1.40
N GLU A 120 -5.58 -9.45 2.59
CA GLU A 120 -4.70 -9.46 3.76
C GLU A 120 -4.79 -10.78 4.52
N TYR A 121 -3.64 -11.37 4.83
CA TYR A 121 -3.55 -12.53 5.72
C TYR A 121 -3.76 -12.09 7.17
N VAL A 122 -4.66 -12.77 7.88
CA VAL A 122 -4.99 -12.45 9.29
C VAL A 122 -4.45 -13.52 10.23
N GLN A 123 -4.69 -14.78 9.88
CA GLN A 123 -4.25 -15.97 10.59
C GLN A 123 -4.43 -17.18 9.67
N ARG A 124 -4.03 -18.37 10.10
CA ARG A 124 -4.14 -19.61 9.32
C ARG A 124 -5.46 -19.73 8.56
N ASP A 125 -5.32 -19.90 7.24
CA ASP A 125 -6.41 -20.01 6.25
C ASP A 125 -7.39 -18.83 6.22
N THR A 126 -7.21 -17.78 7.02
CA THR A 126 -8.16 -16.67 7.16
C THR A 126 -7.56 -15.40 6.59
N TYR A 127 -8.27 -14.82 5.63
CA TYR A 127 -7.90 -13.58 4.95
C TYR A 127 -9.05 -12.58 5.05
N VAL A 128 -8.76 -11.34 4.73
CA VAL A 128 -9.76 -10.32 4.43
C VAL A 128 -9.56 -9.86 3.00
N VAL A 129 -10.66 -9.76 2.24
CA VAL A 129 -10.68 -9.15 0.91
C VAL A 129 -11.49 -7.85 0.96
N ALA A 130 -11.02 -6.82 0.28
CA ALA A 130 -11.78 -5.59 0.05
C ALA A 130 -12.45 -5.63 -1.34
N ASP A 131 -13.72 -5.24 -1.37
CA ASP A 131 -14.51 -5.05 -2.60
C ASP A 131 -14.75 -3.55 -2.78
N GLU A 132 -14.07 -2.91 -3.75
CA GLU A 132 -14.16 -1.46 -3.98
C GLU A 132 -15.58 -1.06 -4.38
N GLN A 133 -16.18 -1.82 -5.31
CA GLN A 133 -17.48 -1.51 -5.90
C GLN A 133 -18.61 -1.46 -4.85
N ASP A 134 -18.57 -2.37 -3.87
CA ASP A 134 -19.56 -2.49 -2.79
C ASP A 134 -19.09 -1.88 -1.45
N GLN A 135 -17.88 -1.31 -1.41
CA GLN A 135 -17.26 -0.68 -0.23
C GLN A 135 -17.35 -1.54 1.05
N ARG A 136 -16.93 -2.79 0.94
CA ARG A 136 -17.01 -3.77 2.03
C ARG A 136 -15.73 -4.57 2.19
N LEU A 137 -15.51 -5.00 3.41
CA LEU A 137 -14.45 -5.91 3.82
C LEU A 137 -15.09 -7.28 4.09
N ILE A 138 -14.47 -8.32 3.61
CA ILE A 138 -15.05 -9.66 3.56
C ILE A 138 -14.03 -10.63 4.14
N LYS A 139 -14.40 -11.33 5.22
CA LYS A 139 -13.59 -12.44 5.72
C LYS A 139 -13.63 -13.57 4.71
N VAL A 140 -12.49 -14.14 4.35
CA VAL A 140 -12.38 -15.27 3.42
C VAL A 140 -11.61 -16.39 4.08
N VAL A 141 -12.04 -17.64 3.86
CA VAL A 141 -11.32 -18.83 4.35
C VAL A 141 -10.78 -19.64 3.16
N LEU A 142 -9.46 -19.83 3.10
CA LEU A 142 -8.74 -20.51 1.99
C LEU A 142 -8.00 -21.78 2.48
N SER A 143 -8.75 -22.76 2.96
CA SER A 143 -8.18 -24.07 3.31
C SER A 143 -7.58 -24.78 2.08
N GLU A 144 -6.69 -25.74 2.32
CA GLU A 144 -6.12 -26.57 1.25
C GLU A 144 -7.22 -27.29 0.45
N GLY A 145 -7.02 -27.41 -0.87
CA GLY A 145 -7.93 -28.12 -1.77
C GLY A 145 -9.19 -27.34 -2.20
N VAL A 146 -9.43 -26.14 -1.66
CA VAL A 146 -10.52 -25.27 -2.09
C VAL A 146 -10.18 -24.63 -3.45
N ASP A 147 -10.95 -24.90 -4.49
CA ASP A 147 -10.77 -24.32 -5.83
C ASP A 147 -11.69 -23.12 -6.10
N SER A 148 -12.69 -22.91 -5.24
CA SER A 148 -13.67 -21.85 -5.36
C SER A 148 -14.24 -21.45 -4.01
N VAL A 149 -14.50 -20.16 -3.86
CA VAL A 149 -15.06 -19.54 -2.66
C VAL A 149 -16.24 -18.67 -3.05
N ASP A 150 -17.35 -18.84 -2.35
CA ASP A 150 -18.50 -17.93 -2.42
C ASP A 150 -18.60 -17.14 -1.11
N VAL A 151 -18.50 -15.82 -1.19
CA VAL A 151 -18.43 -14.95 -0.02
C VAL A 151 -19.78 -14.66 0.64
N ALA A 152 -20.90 -15.10 0.05
CA ALA A 152 -22.25 -14.81 0.55
C ALA A 152 -22.47 -15.26 2.00
N GLY A 153 -21.82 -16.36 2.42
CA GLY A 153 -21.92 -16.92 3.77
C GLY A 153 -20.90 -16.39 4.78
N PHE A 154 -19.99 -15.52 4.36
CA PHE A 154 -18.92 -15.03 5.22
C PHE A 154 -19.27 -13.74 5.94
N GLN A 155 -18.50 -13.44 6.99
CA GLN A 155 -18.61 -12.19 7.72
C GLN A 155 -18.20 -11.03 6.80
N GLN A 156 -19.06 -10.00 6.74
CA GLN A 156 -18.83 -8.81 5.94
C GLN A 156 -18.95 -7.56 6.82
N LEU A 157 -18.18 -6.53 6.49
CA LEU A 157 -18.23 -5.22 7.11
C LEU A 157 -18.28 -4.16 6.02
N SER A 158 -19.43 -3.50 5.88
CA SER A 158 -19.56 -2.30 5.06
C SER A 158 -19.30 -1.07 5.91
N LEU A 159 -18.33 -0.26 5.51
CA LEU A 159 -18.10 1.03 6.12
C LEU A 159 -18.94 2.04 5.32
N GLY A 160 -20.08 2.47 5.85
CA GLY A 160 -20.93 3.50 5.23
C GLY A 160 -20.32 4.91 5.21
N ILE A 161 -18.98 5.00 5.13
CA ILE A 161 -18.17 6.20 5.29
C ILE A 161 -17.66 6.59 3.90
N GLY A 162 -18.07 7.76 3.40
CA GLY A 162 -17.52 8.29 2.14
C GLY A 162 -18.38 8.05 0.88
N LEU A 163 -19.68 7.82 1.03
CA LEU A 163 -20.67 7.62 -0.06
C LEU A 163 -20.73 8.75 -1.14
N ASN A 164 -20.00 9.85 -0.98
CA ASN A 164 -20.12 11.06 -1.80
C ASN A 164 -18.88 11.41 -2.64
N GLY A 165 -17.93 10.48 -2.86
CA GLY A 165 -16.78 10.77 -3.73
C GLY A 165 -15.80 9.63 -3.85
N ASN A 166 -15.99 8.84 -4.90
CA ASN A 166 -15.17 7.74 -5.44
C ASN A 166 -13.69 7.86 -5.07
N LYS A 167 -13.17 6.96 -4.21
CA LYS A 167 -12.15 5.90 -4.46
C LYS A 167 -12.19 4.90 -3.31
N GLY A 168 -12.08 3.61 -3.61
CA GLY A 168 -12.34 2.48 -2.73
C GLY A 168 -11.32 2.22 -1.63
N PHE A 169 -11.41 1.02 -1.07
CA PHE A 169 -10.38 0.49 -0.17
C PHE A 169 -9.31 -0.19 -1.00
N GLU A 170 -8.13 0.43 -1.07
CA GLU A 170 -7.03 -0.02 -1.97
C GLU A 170 -5.99 -0.88 -1.26
N GLY A 171 -6.00 -0.89 0.06
CA GLY A 171 -4.91 -1.50 0.83
C GLY A 171 -5.36 -1.95 2.19
N LEU A 172 -4.88 -3.11 2.59
CA LEU A 172 -5.13 -3.71 3.89
C LEU A 172 -3.80 -4.05 4.53
N ALA A 173 -3.74 -4.01 5.86
CA ALA A 173 -2.61 -4.51 6.63
C ALA A 173 -3.08 -4.98 8.01
N TRP A 174 -2.58 -6.12 8.47
CA TRP A 174 -2.97 -6.72 9.74
C TRP A 174 -1.92 -6.53 10.85
N ASP A 175 -2.28 -5.76 11.87
CA ASP A 175 -1.49 -5.65 13.11
C ASP A 175 -1.93 -6.77 14.06
N SER A 176 -1.23 -7.91 13.98
CA SER A 176 -1.54 -9.11 14.76
C SER A 176 -1.31 -8.92 16.27
N GLU A 177 -0.41 -8.04 16.70
CA GLU A 177 -0.20 -7.76 18.12
C GLU A 177 -1.37 -7.00 18.73
N ARG A 178 -1.92 -6.03 18.00
CA ARG A 178 -3.05 -5.20 18.45
C ARG A 178 -4.41 -5.70 17.96
N GLN A 179 -4.43 -6.76 17.15
CA GLN A 179 -5.63 -7.37 16.58
C GLN A 179 -6.52 -6.34 15.88
N ARG A 180 -5.92 -5.56 14.98
CA ARG A 180 -6.61 -4.52 14.20
C ARG A 180 -6.24 -4.59 12.73
N LEU A 181 -7.22 -4.32 11.89
CA LEU A 181 -7.07 -4.21 10.45
C LEU A 181 -6.90 -2.74 10.09
N LEU A 182 -5.82 -2.40 9.40
CA LEU A 182 -5.58 -1.10 8.81
C LEU A 182 -6.12 -1.10 7.38
N VAL A 183 -6.89 -0.07 7.01
CA VAL A 183 -7.55 0.01 5.70
C VAL A 183 -7.24 1.35 5.05
N ALA A 184 -6.54 1.32 3.92
CA ALA A 184 -6.23 2.50 3.12
C ALA A 184 -7.46 2.97 2.35
N LYS A 185 -7.67 4.29 2.35
CA LYS A 185 -8.49 5.00 1.36
C LYS A 185 -7.54 5.77 0.45
N GLU A 186 -7.62 5.50 -0.85
CA GLU A 186 -6.61 5.94 -1.84
C GLU A 186 -6.25 7.42 -1.73
N ARG A 187 -7.24 8.30 -1.95
CA ARG A 187 -7.05 9.76 -2.09
C ARG A 187 -8.34 10.51 -1.83
N ASP A 188 -8.25 11.84 -1.84
CA ASP A 188 -9.36 12.79 -1.65
C ASP A 188 -10.21 12.56 -0.37
N PRO A 189 -9.60 12.63 0.83
CA PRO A 189 -8.17 12.69 1.12
C PRO A 189 -7.60 11.28 1.38
N VAL A 190 -6.27 11.16 1.31
CA VAL A 190 -5.53 9.99 1.79
C VAL A 190 -5.86 9.76 3.27
N ARG A 191 -6.32 8.56 3.63
CA ARG A 191 -6.59 8.16 5.02
C ARG A 191 -6.29 6.70 5.26
N ILE A 192 -6.06 6.36 6.52
CA ILE A 192 -6.03 4.96 6.97
C ILE A 192 -7.02 4.80 8.12
N PHE A 193 -7.99 3.91 7.95
CA PHE A 193 -8.89 3.50 9.03
C PHE A 193 -8.24 2.38 9.83
N GLU A 194 -8.48 2.37 11.14
CA GLU A 194 -8.12 1.24 12.00
C GLU A 194 -9.39 0.58 12.50
N ILE A 195 -9.55 -0.70 12.17
CA ILE A 195 -10.74 -1.47 12.49
C ILE A 195 -10.36 -2.51 13.52
N VAL A 196 -10.94 -2.39 14.71
CA VAL A 196 -10.82 -3.38 15.78
C VAL A 196 -12.09 -4.23 15.78
N GLY A 197 -11.95 -5.54 15.97
CA GLY A 197 -13.07 -6.48 16.04
C GLY A 197 -13.49 -7.08 14.69
N PHE A 198 -12.85 -6.69 13.58
CA PHE A 198 -13.00 -7.33 12.26
C PHE A 198 -11.63 -7.73 11.67
N PRO A 199 -11.51 -8.94 11.08
CA PRO A 199 -12.51 -9.98 11.09
C PRO A 199 -12.67 -10.54 12.51
N HIS A 200 -13.88 -10.97 12.83
CA HIS A 200 -14.13 -11.63 14.10
C HIS A 200 -13.62 -13.08 13.98
N VAL A 201 -12.49 -13.33 14.64
CA VAL A 201 -11.81 -14.63 14.61
C VAL A 201 -12.23 -15.55 15.76
N ASP A 202 -12.71 -15.00 16.87
CA ASP A 202 -13.09 -15.75 18.08
C ASP A 202 -14.57 -15.54 18.42
N ALA A 203 -15.41 -16.47 17.98
CA ALA A 203 -16.86 -16.43 18.18
C ALA A 203 -17.32 -16.53 19.65
N HIS A 204 -16.42 -16.83 20.59
CA HIS A 204 -16.73 -16.87 22.02
C HIS A 204 -16.59 -15.51 22.70
N LYS A 205 -15.99 -14.52 22.03
CA LYS A 205 -15.89 -13.15 22.53
C LYS A 205 -17.01 -12.29 21.94
N PRO A 206 -17.51 -11.29 22.67
CA PRO A 206 -18.43 -10.33 22.09
C PRO A 206 -17.74 -9.59 20.93
N LEU A 207 -18.50 -9.32 19.86
CA LEU A 207 -18.06 -8.43 18.79
C LEU A 207 -18.07 -6.98 19.31
N ASP A 208 -16.89 -6.43 19.57
CA ASP A 208 -16.70 -5.00 19.81
C ASP A 208 -16.05 -4.38 18.57
N LEU A 209 -16.88 -3.85 17.68
CA LEU A 209 -16.43 -3.25 16.43
C LEU A 209 -16.16 -1.76 16.63
N GLN A 210 -14.92 -1.34 16.39
CA GLN A 210 -14.52 0.06 16.45
C GLN A 210 -13.82 0.47 15.16
N VAL A 211 -14.14 1.66 14.66
CA VAL A 211 -13.49 2.26 13.50
C VAL A 211 -12.85 3.56 13.92
N ASN A 212 -11.52 3.58 13.93
CA ASN A 212 -10.70 4.69 14.38
C ASN A 212 -9.95 5.35 13.21
N ILE A 213 -9.56 6.61 13.40
CA ILE A 213 -8.76 7.37 12.43
C ILE A 213 -7.67 8.12 13.20
N ASP A 214 -6.43 8.09 12.72
CA ASP A 214 -5.35 8.95 13.19
C ASP A 214 -5.06 10.04 12.16
N THR A 215 -5.75 11.18 12.30
CA THR A 215 -5.57 12.33 11.40
C THR A 215 -4.16 12.92 11.48
N LYS A 216 -3.42 12.73 12.58
CA LYS A 216 -2.05 13.20 12.70
C LYS A 216 -1.09 12.31 11.92
N ARG A 217 -1.27 10.99 11.94
CA ARG A 217 -0.54 10.06 11.06
C ARG A 217 -0.83 10.39 9.60
N ASP A 218 -2.10 10.48 9.25
CA ASP A 218 -2.52 10.67 7.86
C ASP A 218 -1.97 11.99 7.28
N ALA A 219 -1.93 13.07 8.07
CA ALA A 219 -1.32 14.33 7.66
C ALA A 219 0.21 14.27 7.48
N ARG A 220 0.90 13.34 8.17
CA ARG A 220 2.36 13.14 8.07
C ARG A 220 2.77 12.22 6.92
N LEU A 221 1.85 11.39 6.41
CA LEU A 221 2.08 10.66 5.16
C LEU A 221 2.33 11.70 4.07
N PHE A 222 3.47 11.66 3.40
CA PHE A 222 3.84 12.60 2.32
C PHE A 222 3.70 11.97 0.92
N VAL A 223 2.68 11.14 0.77
CA VAL A 223 2.30 10.48 -0.47
C VAL A 223 1.11 11.20 -1.13
N ARG A 224 0.85 10.89 -2.40
CA ARG A 224 -0.26 11.43 -3.19
C ARG A 224 -1.51 10.54 -3.15
N ASP A 225 -1.27 9.25 -2.98
CA ASP A 225 -2.23 8.16 -2.96
C ASP A 225 -1.73 7.03 -2.04
N LEU A 226 -2.59 6.06 -1.76
CA LEU A 226 -2.23 4.78 -1.15
C LEU A 226 -2.77 3.68 -2.04
N SER A 227 -1.89 2.86 -2.59
CA SER A 227 -2.25 1.72 -3.45
C SER A 227 -2.07 0.37 -2.76
N SER A 228 -1.40 0.32 -1.61
CA SER A 228 -1.29 -0.89 -0.78
C SER A 228 -0.75 -0.53 0.61
N LEU A 229 -0.97 -1.41 1.58
CA LEU A 229 -0.39 -1.35 2.92
C LEU A 229 0.26 -2.70 3.23
N ASP A 230 1.19 -2.69 4.19
CA ASP A 230 1.68 -3.91 4.86
C ASP A 230 2.09 -3.56 6.30
N TYR A 231 2.03 -4.50 7.22
CA TYR A 231 2.44 -4.31 8.61
C TYR A 231 3.60 -5.22 8.96
N ASP A 232 4.81 -4.66 8.98
CA ASP A 232 6.01 -5.42 9.33
C ASP A 232 6.02 -5.70 10.84
N THR A 233 5.73 -6.95 11.20
CA THR A 233 5.69 -7.40 12.60
C THR A 233 7.05 -7.31 13.30
N SER A 234 8.16 -7.34 12.55
CA SER A 234 9.50 -7.31 13.14
C SER A 234 9.85 -5.94 13.74
N THR A 235 9.39 -4.86 13.12
CA THR A 235 9.55 -3.48 13.62
C THR A 235 8.29 -2.90 14.27
N GLY A 236 7.13 -3.50 14.02
CA GLY A 236 5.82 -2.97 14.39
C GLY A 236 5.45 -1.70 13.58
N HIS A 237 5.99 -1.58 12.37
CA HIS A 237 5.82 -0.42 11.50
C HIS A 237 4.84 -0.71 10.36
N LEU A 238 4.20 0.36 9.89
CA LEU A 238 3.34 0.32 8.71
C LEU A 238 4.16 0.67 7.48
N LEU A 239 4.04 -0.14 6.43
CA LEU A 239 4.48 0.18 5.10
C LEU A 239 3.30 0.73 4.30
N ALA A 240 3.49 1.88 3.68
CA ALA A 240 2.50 2.53 2.83
C ALA A 240 3.05 2.65 1.41
N LEU A 241 2.45 1.91 0.47
CA LEU A 241 2.79 1.98 -0.94
C LEU A 241 1.99 3.11 -1.60
N SER A 242 2.68 3.91 -2.42
CA SER A 242 2.06 4.96 -3.21
C SER A 242 2.52 4.84 -4.65
N HIS A 243 1.59 4.44 -5.51
CA HIS A 243 1.76 4.40 -6.95
C HIS A 243 2.15 5.78 -7.49
N GLU A 244 1.36 6.82 -7.22
CA GLU A 244 1.58 8.16 -7.79
C GLU A 244 2.86 8.83 -7.24
N SER A 245 3.37 8.36 -6.10
CA SER A 245 4.62 8.85 -5.52
C SER A 245 5.85 8.04 -5.89
N TYR A 246 5.69 6.87 -6.51
CA TYR A 246 6.77 5.92 -6.81
C TYR A 246 7.61 5.59 -5.58
N MET A 247 6.97 5.25 -4.46
CA MET A 247 7.67 4.85 -3.25
C MET A 247 6.87 3.93 -2.32
N VAL A 248 7.61 3.15 -1.52
CA VAL A 248 7.12 2.57 -0.27
C VAL A 248 7.61 3.44 0.87
N LEU A 249 6.71 3.83 1.78
CA LEU A 249 7.02 4.64 2.94
C LEU A 249 6.90 3.81 4.22
N GLU A 250 7.95 3.76 5.04
CA GLU A 250 7.91 3.15 6.37
C GLU A 250 7.47 4.18 7.40
N VAL A 251 6.48 3.82 8.22
CA VAL A 251 5.87 4.69 9.22
C VAL A 251 5.91 3.99 10.59
N ASP A 252 6.50 4.66 11.58
CA ASP A 252 6.60 4.12 12.94
C ASP A 252 5.24 4.02 13.65
N SER A 253 5.21 3.34 14.80
CA SER A 253 4.00 3.18 15.62
C SER A 253 3.37 4.50 16.13
N LYS A 254 4.09 5.62 16.04
CA LYS A 254 3.59 6.96 16.35
C LYS A 254 3.09 7.69 15.10
N GLY A 255 3.06 7.01 13.96
CA GLY A 255 2.63 7.53 12.68
C GLY A 255 3.65 8.47 12.03
N LYS A 256 4.94 8.40 12.38
CA LYS A 256 5.99 9.22 11.78
C LYS A 256 6.72 8.44 10.69
N PRO A 257 6.93 9.04 9.50
CA PRO A 257 7.80 8.45 8.50
C PRO A 257 9.24 8.29 9.01
N VAL A 258 9.86 7.14 8.76
CA VAL A 258 11.22 6.83 9.23
C VAL A 258 12.18 6.38 8.12
N SER A 259 11.70 5.72 7.08
CA SER A 259 12.52 5.39 5.90
C SER A 259 11.64 5.22 4.66
N ARG A 260 12.25 5.14 3.48
CA ARG A 260 11.53 4.97 2.21
C ARG A 260 12.29 4.14 1.19
N LEU A 261 11.55 3.42 0.35
CA LEU A 261 12.06 2.74 -0.83
C LEU A 261 11.61 3.50 -2.07
N SER A 262 12.53 4.04 -2.88
CA SER A 262 12.16 4.70 -4.14
C SER A 262 12.03 3.69 -5.27
N LEU A 263 10.93 3.82 -6.03
CA LEU A 263 10.59 2.98 -7.18
C LEU A 263 10.95 3.64 -8.52
N LEU A 264 11.79 4.69 -8.49
CA LEU A 264 12.23 5.41 -9.69
C LEU A 264 13.44 4.72 -10.34
N LYS A 265 13.59 4.93 -11.65
CA LYS A 265 14.75 4.46 -12.41
C LYS A 265 16.07 4.90 -11.76
N GLY A 266 17.01 3.97 -11.62
CA GLY A 266 18.34 4.19 -11.04
C GLY A 266 18.38 4.15 -9.52
N MET A 267 17.22 4.14 -8.85
CA MET A 267 17.12 3.98 -7.40
C MET A 267 16.98 2.48 -7.07
N GLN A 268 17.52 2.05 -5.93
CA GLN A 268 17.44 0.65 -5.47
C GLN A 268 17.92 -0.41 -6.48
N GLY A 269 18.79 -0.03 -7.41
CA GLY A 269 19.28 -0.91 -8.48
C GLY A 269 18.33 -1.08 -9.67
N LEU A 270 17.17 -0.41 -9.67
CA LEU A 270 16.17 -0.52 -10.73
C LEU A 270 16.68 0.02 -12.08
N SER A 271 16.58 -0.80 -13.13
CA SER A 271 16.89 -0.40 -14.51
C SER A 271 15.84 0.53 -15.12
N LYS A 272 14.57 0.39 -14.67
CA LYS A 272 13.41 1.22 -15.05
C LYS A 272 12.61 1.59 -13.81
N ARG A 273 11.79 2.64 -13.90
CA ARG A 273 10.81 2.92 -12.84
C ARG A 273 9.81 1.76 -12.76
N VAL A 274 9.32 1.43 -11.57
CA VAL A 274 8.13 0.59 -11.43
C VAL A 274 6.95 1.36 -12.02
N PRO A 275 6.20 0.77 -12.97
CA PRO A 275 5.20 1.53 -13.72
C PRO A 275 3.97 1.83 -12.89
N GLN A 276 3.36 0.81 -12.29
CA GLN A 276 2.11 0.94 -11.54
C GLN A 276 2.06 -0.01 -10.34
N ALA A 277 2.63 0.40 -9.21
CA ALA A 277 2.76 -0.47 -8.04
C ALA A 277 1.44 -0.57 -7.25
N GLU A 278 0.89 -1.79 -7.12
CA GLU A 278 -0.43 -2.05 -6.52
C GLU A 278 -0.40 -3.03 -5.34
N GLY A 279 0.76 -3.51 -4.93
CA GLY A 279 0.87 -4.43 -3.82
C GLY A 279 2.25 -4.46 -3.22
N VAL A 280 2.34 -4.51 -1.89
CA VAL A 280 3.58 -4.65 -1.13
C VAL A 280 3.37 -5.66 -0.02
N ALA A 281 4.37 -6.51 0.23
CA ALA A 281 4.37 -7.42 1.36
C ALA A 281 5.80 -7.63 1.86
N SER A 282 5.97 -7.85 3.15
CA SER A 282 7.23 -8.26 3.78
C SER A 282 7.12 -9.68 4.34
N ASP A 283 8.20 -10.45 4.22
CA ASP A 283 8.28 -11.77 4.85
C ASP A 283 9.01 -11.75 6.19
N ASN A 284 8.98 -12.89 6.87
CA ASN A 284 9.67 -13.10 8.14
C ASN A 284 11.22 -12.98 8.05
N ALA A 285 11.79 -13.01 6.85
CA ALA A 285 13.22 -12.82 6.62
C ALA A 285 13.59 -11.36 6.32
N GLY A 286 12.60 -10.45 6.28
CA GLY A 286 12.78 -9.04 5.95
C GLY A 286 13.01 -8.78 4.46
N ASN A 287 12.61 -9.71 3.58
CA ASN A 287 12.52 -9.42 2.15
C ASN A 287 11.26 -8.62 1.87
N LEU A 288 11.31 -7.73 0.88
CA LEU A 288 10.17 -6.95 0.43
C LEU A 288 9.75 -7.40 -0.97
N TYR A 289 8.49 -7.76 -1.11
CA TYR A 289 7.85 -8.15 -2.35
C TYR A 289 6.98 -7.01 -2.84
N LEU A 290 6.95 -6.81 -4.15
CA LEU A 290 6.13 -5.80 -4.76
C LEU A 290 5.56 -6.31 -6.07
N ILE A 291 4.29 -6.01 -6.31
CA ILE A 291 3.65 -6.23 -7.61
C ILE A 291 3.33 -4.90 -8.27
N SER A 292 3.26 -4.93 -9.60
CA SER A 292 2.84 -3.80 -10.40
C SER A 292 1.99 -4.26 -11.56
N GLU A 293 0.99 -3.46 -11.91
CA GLU A 293 0.17 -3.74 -13.09
C GLU A 293 1.01 -3.75 -14.38
N PRO A 294 0.60 -4.56 -15.38
CA PRO A 294 -0.52 -5.51 -15.30
C PRO A 294 -0.22 -6.74 -14.41
N ASN A 295 1.02 -7.24 -14.45
CA ASN A 295 1.38 -8.52 -13.84
C ASN A 295 2.90 -8.65 -13.57
N LEU A 296 3.55 -7.56 -13.16
CA LEU A 296 4.98 -7.52 -12.88
C LEU A 296 5.26 -7.81 -11.41
N PHE A 297 6.26 -8.64 -11.14
CA PHE A 297 6.71 -9.05 -9.83
C PHE A 297 8.14 -8.57 -9.56
N TYR A 298 8.36 -8.10 -8.33
CA TYR A 298 9.64 -7.58 -7.86
C TYR A 298 9.97 -8.14 -6.49
N VAL A 299 11.26 -8.36 -6.25
CA VAL A 299 11.81 -8.69 -4.93
C VAL A 299 12.92 -7.72 -4.62
N PHE A 300 12.87 -7.11 -3.45
CA PHE A 300 13.90 -6.27 -2.90
C PHE A 300 14.47 -6.91 -1.63
N ARG A 301 15.80 -6.92 -1.52
CA ARG A 301 16.52 -7.44 -0.36
C ARG A 301 17.57 -6.45 0.10
N LYS A 302 17.92 -6.48 1.38
CA LYS A 302 19.15 -5.85 1.84
C LYS A 302 20.35 -6.63 1.27
N PRO A 303 21.40 -5.95 0.79
CA PRO A 303 22.67 -6.61 0.51
C PRO A 303 23.11 -7.41 1.75
N ALA A 304 23.61 -8.63 1.54
CA ALA A 304 24.33 -9.32 2.61
C ALA A 304 25.58 -8.51 2.94
N ASP A 305 25.86 -8.35 4.24
CA ASP A 305 27.12 -7.76 4.73
C ASP A 305 28.34 -8.61 4.33
#